data_AF-A0A0K3BBR3-F1
#
_entry.id   AF-A0A0K3BBR3-F1
#
_cell.length_a   1.000
_cell.length_b   1.000
_cell.length_c   1.000
_cell.angle_alpha   90.00
_cell.angle_beta   90.00
_cell.angle_gamma   90.00
#
_symmetry.space_group_name_H-M   'P 1'
#
loop_
_entity.id
_entity.type
_entity.pdbx_description
1 polymer ?
#
loop_
_entity_poly.entity_id
_entity_poly.type
_entity_poly.pdbx_seq_one_letter_code
_entity_poly.pdbx_strand_id
1 'polypeptide(L)'
;MTNMGGLQDFPPYPVGSQWFVLIEENVGWQQGTRWMLTHATSYPNRDAALASAVWATKWYKPENPRSEQHRTAYRSGEDVWTIQVQGAFSSFHFRVSLAQLAT
;
A
#
# COMPACT_ATOMS: atom_id res chain seq x y z
N MET A 1 34.46 -24.48 2.93
CA MET A 1 33.52 -23.89 1.97
C MET A 1 32.13 -24.35 2.37
N THR A 2 31.46 -23.59 3.24
CA THR A 2 30.15 -23.95 3.80
C THR A 2 29.08 -23.52 2.82
N ASN A 3 28.32 -24.49 2.35
CA ASN A 3 27.17 -24.31 1.47
C ASN A 3 26.07 -23.61 2.29
N MET A 4 25.85 -22.32 2.02
CA MET A 4 24.77 -21.52 2.63
C MET A 4 23.46 -21.84 1.91
N GLY A 5 22.91 -23.02 2.21
CA GLY A 5 21.60 -23.42 1.71
C GLY A 5 20.49 -22.59 2.35
N GLY A 6 19.58 -22.11 1.50
CA GLY A 6 18.16 -22.04 1.85
C GLY A 6 17.62 -20.71 2.34
N LEU A 7 17.77 -19.62 1.57
CA LEU A 7 16.59 -18.76 1.40
C LEU A 7 15.68 -19.53 0.45
N GLN A 8 14.70 -20.23 1.02
CA GLN A 8 13.67 -20.90 0.24
C GLN A 8 13.03 -19.85 -0.66
N ASP A 9 13.23 -20.00 -1.97
CA ASP A 9 12.35 -19.40 -2.97
C ASP A 9 10.94 -19.89 -2.61
N PHE A 10 10.16 -19.05 -1.93
CA PHE A 10 8.74 -19.32 -1.77
C PHE A 10 8.19 -19.48 -3.18
N PRO A 11 7.56 -20.62 -3.51
CA PRO A 11 6.98 -20.78 -4.83
C PRO A 11 6.05 -19.59 -5.05
N PRO A 12 6.15 -18.88 -6.20
CA PRO A 12 5.25 -17.79 -6.46
C PRO A 12 3.83 -18.36 -6.36
N TYR A 13 2.98 -17.73 -5.56
CA TYR A 13 1.57 -18.05 -5.60
C TYR A 13 1.11 -17.93 -7.06
N PRO A 14 0.35 -18.89 -7.60
CA PRO A 14 -0.26 -18.71 -8.90
C PRO A 14 -1.06 -17.40 -8.87
N VAL A 15 -0.72 -16.49 -9.77
CA VAL A 15 -1.38 -15.19 -9.85
C VAL A 15 -2.54 -15.26 -10.83
N GLY A 16 -3.71 -14.83 -10.37
CA GLY A 16 -4.87 -14.62 -11.23
C GLY A 16 -4.66 -13.46 -12.21
N SER A 17 -5.57 -13.35 -13.17
CA SER A 17 -5.60 -12.23 -14.12
C SER A 17 -6.15 -10.93 -13.52
N GLN A 18 -6.80 -11.00 -12.35
CA GLN A 18 -7.42 -9.86 -11.69
C GLN A 18 -6.38 -9.01 -10.96
N TRP A 19 -6.37 -7.72 -11.28
CA TRP A 19 -5.54 -6.72 -10.61
C TRP A 19 -6.30 -6.03 -9.49
N PHE A 20 -5.57 -5.59 -8.47
CA PHE A 20 -6.12 -4.88 -7.32
C PHE A 20 -5.28 -3.65 -7.01
N VAL A 21 -5.94 -2.60 -6.55
CA VAL A 21 -5.32 -1.54 -5.76
C VAL A 21 -5.63 -1.83 -4.30
N LEU A 22 -4.56 -1.99 -3.51
CA LEU A 22 -4.63 -2.16 -2.07
C LEU A 22 -4.27 -0.83 -1.41
N ILE A 23 -5.06 -0.44 -0.41
CA ILE A 23 -4.72 0.69 0.47
C ILE A 23 -4.62 0.17 1.89
N GLU A 24 -3.45 0.37 2.48
CA GLU A 24 -3.20 0.09 3.88
C GLU A 24 -3.00 1.38 4.65
N GLU A 25 -3.52 1.46 5.85
CA GLU A 25 -3.36 2.61 6.74
C GLU A 25 -2.64 2.22 8.00
N ASN A 26 -1.86 3.17 8.51
CA ASN A 26 -1.24 3.06 9.81
C ASN A 26 -2.28 3.47 10.87
N VAL A 27 -2.91 2.46 11.48
CA VAL A 27 -3.99 2.62 12.46
C VAL A 27 -3.52 2.26 13.87
N GLY A 28 -4.02 2.97 14.89
CA GLY A 28 -3.73 2.72 16.31
C GLY A 28 -3.34 3.98 17.10
N TRP A 29 -3.59 3.96 18.41
CA TRP A 29 -3.26 5.03 19.37
C TRP A 29 -2.53 4.41 20.58
N GLN A 30 -1.52 5.10 21.10
CA GLN A 30 -0.74 4.78 22.32
C GLN A 30 0.03 3.44 22.35
N GLN A 31 -0.64 2.29 22.19
CA GLN A 31 -0.07 0.95 22.42
C GLN A 31 0.55 0.28 21.18
N GLY A 32 0.66 1.00 20.07
CA GLY A 32 1.36 0.54 18.87
C GLY A 32 0.58 0.87 17.60
N THR A 33 1.30 1.36 16.60
CA THR A 33 0.73 1.63 15.28
C THR A 33 0.94 0.40 14.40
N ARG A 34 -0.14 -0.11 13.83
CA ARG A 34 -0.12 -1.28 12.93
C ARG A 34 -0.60 -0.88 11.54
N TRP A 35 -0.08 -1.58 10.54
CA TRP A 35 -0.62 -1.49 9.19
C TRP A 35 -1.87 -2.37 9.09
N MET A 36 -2.93 -1.80 8.52
CA MET A 36 -4.18 -2.51 8.26
C MET A 36 -4.60 -2.26 6.83
N LEU A 37 -4.96 -3.31 6.10
CA LEU A 37 -5.61 -3.20 4.79
C LEU A 37 -7.01 -2.61 4.98
N THR A 38 -7.23 -1.36 4.55
CA THR A 38 -8.52 -0.67 4.68
C THR A 38 -9.34 -0.75 3.39
N HIS A 39 -8.68 -0.83 2.22
CA HIS A 39 -9.36 -0.97 0.94
C HIS A 39 -8.65 -1.99 0.03
N ALA A 40 -9.46 -2.76 -0.70
CA ALA A 40 -9.01 -3.60 -1.81
C ALA A 40 -10.03 -3.46 -2.95
N THR A 41 -9.62 -2.83 -4.06
CA THR A 41 -10.49 -2.57 -5.21
C THR A 41 -9.94 -3.28 -6.44
N SER A 42 -10.79 -4.03 -7.13
CA SER A 42 -10.40 -4.81 -8.29
C SER A 42 -10.47 -4.00 -9.59
N TYR A 43 -9.58 -4.32 -10.54
CA TYR A 43 -9.45 -3.68 -11.84
C TYR A 43 -9.23 -4.72 -12.93
N PRO A 44 -9.73 -4.49 -14.16
CA PRO A 44 -9.69 -5.47 -15.23
C PRO A 44 -8.27 -5.74 -15.77
N ASN A 45 -7.34 -4.81 -15.57
CA ASN A 45 -5.95 -4.94 -16.03
C ASN A 45 -5.02 -4.04 -15.19
N ARG A 46 -3.72 -4.24 -15.37
CA ARG A 46 -2.66 -3.51 -14.66
C ARG A 46 -2.72 -2.01 -14.90
N ASP A 47 -2.97 -1.57 -16.14
CA ASP A 47 -2.96 -0.15 -16.50
C ASP A 47 -4.09 0.63 -15.81
N ALA A 48 -5.29 0.03 -15.76
CA ALA A 48 -6.42 0.59 -15.01
C ALA A 48 -6.14 0.65 -13.51
N ALA A 49 -5.53 -0.39 -12.94
CA ALA A 49 -5.12 -0.40 -11.54
C ALA A 49 -4.06 0.66 -11.25
N LEU A 50 -3.06 0.81 -12.13
CA LEU A 50 -1.98 1.78 -11.99
C LEU A 50 -2.50 3.21 -12.04
N ALA A 51 -3.38 3.53 -12.98
CA ALA A 51 -4.02 4.84 -13.06
C ALA A 51 -4.79 5.18 -11.78
N SER A 52 -5.53 4.20 -11.24
CA SER A 52 -6.26 4.36 -9.97
C SER A 52 -5.32 4.51 -8.77
N ALA A 53 -4.24 3.72 -8.69
CA ALA A 53 -3.26 3.83 -7.62
C ALA A 53 -2.59 5.21 -7.59
N VAL A 54 -2.17 5.71 -8.75
CA VAL A 54 -1.60 7.06 -8.88
C VAL A 54 -2.61 8.12 -8.44
N TRP A 55 -3.89 7.98 -8.83
CA TRP A 55 -4.95 8.86 -8.37
C TRP A 55 -5.10 8.81 -6.83
N ALA A 56 -5.10 7.61 -6.25
CA ALA A 56 -5.23 7.40 -4.81
C ALA A 56 -4.11 8.06 -4.01
N THR A 57 -2.86 8.08 -4.50
CA THR A 57 -1.75 8.78 -3.81
C THR A 57 -2.06 10.25 -3.52
N LYS A 58 -2.84 10.91 -4.39
CA LYS A 58 -3.18 12.33 -4.30
C LYS A 58 -4.52 12.58 -3.63
N TRP A 59 -5.51 11.75 -3.92
CA TRP A 59 -6.91 12.08 -3.63
C TRP A 59 -7.56 11.20 -2.58
N TYR A 60 -6.94 10.05 -2.23
CA TYR A 60 -7.44 9.21 -1.15
C TYR A 60 -7.49 9.98 0.17
N LYS A 61 -8.60 9.83 0.91
CA LYS A 61 -8.82 10.45 2.22
C LYS A 61 -8.71 9.38 3.30
N PRO A 62 -7.54 9.26 3.98
CA PRO A 62 -7.37 8.30 5.07
C PRO A 62 -8.24 8.66 6.26
N GLU A 63 -8.45 7.71 7.17
CA GLU A 63 -9.21 7.91 8.42
C GLU A 63 -8.55 9.00 9.29
N ASN A 64 -7.22 9.05 9.30
CA ASN A 64 -6.45 10.08 9.98
C ASN A 64 -5.39 10.70 9.05
N PRO A 65 -5.11 12.01 9.18
CA PRO A 65 -5.72 12.97 10.11
C PRO A 65 -7.11 13.44 9.64
N ARG A 66 -7.97 13.87 10.59
CA ARG A 66 -9.26 14.52 10.27
C ARG A 66 -9.12 15.85 9.53
N SER A 67 -7.96 16.51 9.67
CA SER A 67 -7.62 17.75 8.96
C SER A 67 -6.21 17.61 8.40
N GLU A 68 -6.16 17.35 7.09
CA GLU A 68 -4.93 17.26 6.32
C GLU A 68 -4.42 18.64 5.94
N GLN A 69 -3.15 18.92 6.23
CA GLN A 69 -2.47 20.17 5.86
C GLN A 69 -1.64 19.99 4.58
N HIS A 70 -0.92 18.87 4.50
CA HIS A 70 -0.04 18.55 3.40
C HIS A 70 0.10 17.03 3.26
N ARG A 71 0.50 16.57 2.06
CA ARG A 71 0.92 15.19 1.85
C ARG A 71 2.12 15.11 0.92
N THR A 72 2.96 14.12 1.19
CA THR A 72 4.10 13.77 0.34
C THR A 72 3.99 12.31 -0.07
N ALA A 73 4.10 12.04 -1.37
CA ALA A 73 4.09 10.68 -1.90
C ALA A 73 5.53 10.25 -2.26
N TYR A 74 5.91 9.07 -1.78
CA TYR A 74 7.19 8.43 -2.08
C TYR A 74 6.92 7.17 -2.89
N ARG A 75 7.68 6.97 -3.98
CA ARG A 75 7.71 5.67 -4.65
C ARG A 75 8.64 4.75 -3.85
N SER A 76 8.08 3.74 -3.19
CA SER A 76 8.78 2.83 -2.29
C SER A 76 8.99 1.43 -2.89
N GLY A 77 8.50 1.19 -4.10
CA GLY A 77 8.73 -0.01 -4.91
C GLY A 77 8.29 0.20 -6.37
N GLU A 78 8.36 -0.84 -7.19
CA GLU A 78 7.95 -0.76 -8.60
C GLU A 78 6.49 -0.31 -8.73
N ASP A 79 5.58 -0.90 -7.93
CA ASP A 79 4.16 -0.56 -7.87
C ASP A 79 3.67 -0.32 -6.44
N VAL A 80 4.52 0.33 -5.64
CA VAL A 80 4.23 0.64 -4.24
C VAL A 80 4.57 2.11 -3.97
N TRP A 81 3.61 2.80 -3.35
CA TRP A 81 3.77 4.17 -2.89
C TRP A 81 3.47 4.25 -1.40
N THR A 82 4.35 4.91 -0.67
CA THR A 82 4.11 5.30 0.72
C THR A 82 3.77 6.78 0.74
N ILE A 83 2.66 7.14 1.37
CA ILE A 83 2.22 8.53 1.49
C ILE A 83 2.30 8.92 2.95
N GLN A 84 3.02 9.99 3.23
CA GLN A 84 2.99 10.67 4.52
C GLN A 84 1.97 11.80 4.44
N VAL A 85 1.02 11.81 5.37
CA VAL A 85 -0.01 12.84 5.49
C VAL A 85 0.22 13.61 6.78
N GLN A 86 0.47 14.91 6.65
CA GLN A 86 0.69 15.81 7.78
C GLN A 86 -0.66 16.36 8.26
N GLY A 87 -1.01 16.04 9.50
CA GLY A 87 -2.06 16.73 10.23
C GLY A 87 -1.50 17.88 11.06
N ALA A 88 -2.37 18.59 11.78
CA ALA A 88 -1.97 19.72 12.62
C ALA A 88 -1.03 19.35 13.79
N PHE A 89 -1.12 18.10 14.30
CA PHE A 89 -0.38 17.68 15.51
C PHE A 89 0.46 16.41 15.32
N SER A 90 0.18 15.61 14.29
CA SER A 90 0.81 14.32 14.05
C SER A 90 0.93 14.04 12.55
N SER A 91 1.88 13.18 12.18
CA SER A 91 1.95 12.59 10.83
C SER A 91 1.31 11.21 10.82
N PHE A 92 0.58 10.93 9.75
CA PHE A 92 -0.04 9.64 9.47
C PHE A 92 0.49 9.10 8.17
N HIS A 93 0.33 7.79 7.96
CA HIS A 93 0.81 7.14 6.76
C HIS A 93 -0.26 6.24 6.18
N PHE A 94 -0.35 6.25 4.86
CA PHE A 94 -1.03 5.19 4.13
C PHE A 94 -0.12 4.69 3.01
N ARG A 95 -0.33 3.45 2.58
CA ARG A 95 0.39 2.80 1.49
C ARG A 95 -0.62 2.46 0.41
N VAL A 96 -0.22 2.68 -0.84
CA VAL A 96 -0.96 2.23 -2.03
C VAL A 96 -0.07 1.23 -2.75
N SER A 97 -0.61 0.07 -3.10
CA SER A 97 0.11 -0.92 -3.89
C SER A 97 -0.78 -1.57 -4.93
N LEU A 98 -0.18 -2.02 -6.03
CA LEU A 98 -0.83 -2.97 -6.92
C LEU A 98 -0.60 -4.38 -6.40
N ALA A 99 -1.60 -5.24 -6.59
CA ALA A 99 -1.48 -6.66 -6.37
C ALA A 99 -2.22 -7.43 -7.46
N GLN A 100 -1.76 -8.65 -7.71
CA GLN A 100 -2.59 -9.68 -8.36
C GLN A 100 -3.16 -10.57 -7.28
N LEU A 101 -4.37 -11.09 -7.50
CA LEU A 101 -4.93 -12.08 -6.61
C LEU A 101 -4.07 -13.36 -6.68
N ALA A 102 -3.46 -13.72 -5.56
CA ALA A 102 -2.85 -15.03 -5.37
C ALA A 102 -3.96 -16.08 -5.20
N THR A 103 -3.85 -17.21 -5.89
CA THR A 103 -4.77 -18.36 -5.78
C THR A 103 -4.06 -19.59 -5.24
#